data_AF-A0A8X8GEE6-F1
#
_entry.id   AF-A0A8X8GEE6-F1
#
_cell.length_a   1.000
_cell.length_b   1.000
_cell.length_c   1.000
_cell.angle_alpha   90.00
_cell.angle_beta   90.00
_cell.angle_gamma   90.00
#
_symmetry.space_group_name_H-M   'P 1'
#
loop_
_entity.id
_entity.type
_entity.pdbx_description
1 polymer ?
#
loop_
_entity_poly.entity_id
_entity_poly.type
_entity_poly.pdbx_seq_one_letter_code
_entity_poly.pdbx_strand_id
1 'polypeptide(L)'
;MTEVIRDIPFLATDRVEALLDIERHLIAEQSTIERWFRGQWQRTPPPFYASVDLRNAGFKLAPVDTNLFSAGFNNLNPEFSALYVSAIQHYLNQYYPGLERVLLVPENHTRNLFYLESVARLRELLELAGLDVRVGSLIVEDRTVYDLPSGGQLLLEPLCRDGGRLSTTGFDAQVILLNNDLSGGVPEILVGLEQPILPPLAAGWRNRRKSQHFTHYRAVAQELAEVIGIDPWLIDPVFRRCQGIDFMRSEGRECLVANVDAVLEITRERYAHYGIHQRPFVIVKADAGTYGMGIMTAYSGDEFLDLNRKERTRMAKSKEGLPVSDVFIQEGVYTFEQTAQEAVAEPVVYMIGQQVLGGFYRVHTERGRDENLNAPGAHFEPMSFGQTCVLPCRKSPPDAPVNRYYAYGVIARLTLVAAAREMADWRRQGTPETGQ
;
A
#
# COMPACT_ATOMS: atom_id res chain seq x y z
N MET A 1 3.09 -30.88 19.73
CA MET A 1 2.84 -29.47 19.36
C MET A 1 4.17 -28.80 19.03
N THR A 2 4.89 -29.31 18.03
CA THR A 2 6.33 -29.03 17.91
C THR A 2 6.83 -29.00 16.46
N GLU A 3 6.04 -28.47 15.52
CA GLU A 3 6.48 -28.42 14.11
C GLU A 3 5.92 -27.27 13.24
N VAL A 4 5.25 -26.26 13.80
CA VAL A 4 4.63 -25.15 13.00
C VAL A 4 5.29 -23.78 13.24
N ILE A 5 6.38 -23.69 14.02
CA ILE A 5 7.05 -22.40 14.33
C ILE A 5 8.13 -22.02 13.29
N ARG A 6 8.30 -22.79 12.19
CA ARG A 6 9.53 -22.71 11.38
C ARG A 6 9.59 -21.68 10.25
N ASP A 7 8.49 -21.03 9.85
CA ASP A 7 8.51 -20.16 8.65
C ASP A 7 8.01 -18.72 8.90
N ILE A 8 8.15 -18.16 10.11
CA ILE A 8 7.88 -16.72 10.31
C ILE A 8 9.17 -15.94 10.10
N PRO A 9 9.20 -14.93 9.20
CA PRO A 9 10.35 -14.06 9.07
C PRO A 9 10.78 -13.44 10.40
N PHE A 10 12.09 -13.44 10.64
CA PHE A 10 12.74 -12.86 11.81
C PHE A 10 13.78 -11.84 11.37
N LEU A 11 14.16 -10.95 12.28
CA LEU A 11 15.17 -9.93 11.99
C LEU A 11 16.58 -10.51 12.05
N ALA A 12 17.27 -10.47 10.92
CA ALA A 12 18.63 -10.94 10.73
C ALA A 12 19.62 -9.77 10.66
N THR A 13 19.71 -9.02 11.76
CA THR A 13 20.64 -7.89 11.96
C THR A 13 21.30 -7.93 13.34
N ASP A 14 22.53 -7.44 13.38
CA ASP A 14 23.33 -7.19 14.59
C ASP A 14 22.85 -5.95 15.38
N ARG A 15 22.04 -5.08 14.77
CA ARG A 15 21.51 -3.84 15.37
C ARG A 15 20.10 -3.97 15.92
N VAL A 16 19.87 -4.99 16.74
CA VAL A 16 18.56 -5.22 17.32
C VAL A 16 18.18 -4.11 18.31
N GLU A 17 19.15 -3.50 19.02
CA GLU A 17 18.88 -2.50 20.07
C GLU A 17 18.13 -1.24 19.57
N ALA A 18 18.48 -0.69 18.40
CA ALA A 18 17.85 0.51 17.87
C ALA A 18 16.37 0.27 17.46
N LEU A 19 16.05 -0.92 16.95
CA LEU A 19 14.67 -1.31 16.69
C LEU A 19 13.92 -1.55 18.00
N LEU A 20 14.54 -2.28 18.92
CA LEU A 20 13.94 -2.56 20.22
C LEU A 20 13.61 -1.25 20.96
N ASP A 21 14.37 -0.17 20.74
CA ASP A 21 14.02 1.15 21.26
C ASP A 21 12.71 1.69 20.66
N ILE A 22 12.56 1.68 19.33
CA ILE A 22 11.31 2.11 18.68
C ILE A 22 10.13 1.24 19.12
N GLU A 23 10.29 -0.08 19.06
CA GLU A 23 9.23 -1.02 19.44
C GLU A 23 8.85 -0.88 20.91
N ARG A 24 9.83 -0.83 21.82
CA ARG A 24 9.57 -0.57 23.26
C ARG A 24 8.79 0.70 23.44
N HIS A 25 9.18 1.75 22.74
CA HIS A 25 8.58 3.06 22.87
C HIS A 25 7.12 3.06 22.36
N LEU A 26 6.87 2.47 21.20
CA LEU A 26 5.52 2.30 20.65
C LEU A 26 4.62 1.48 21.60
N ILE A 27 5.14 0.41 22.20
CA ILE A 27 4.39 -0.43 23.16
C ILE A 27 4.10 0.35 24.46
N ALA A 28 5.08 1.10 24.96
CA ALA A 28 4.93 1.93 26.16
C ALA A 28 3.86 3.01 25.95
N GLU A 29 3.88 3.66 24.79
CA GLU A 29 2.97 4.75 24.40
C GLU A 29 1.65 4.29 23.77
N GLN A 30 1.35 2.99 23.79
CA GLN A 30 0.13 2.42 23.19
C GLN A 30 -1.13 3.24 23.47
N SER A 31 -1.39 3.59 24.74
CA SER A 31 -2.60 4.34 25.11
C SER A 31 -2.65 5.75 24.50
N THR A 32 -1.50 6.40 24.36
CA THR A 32 -1.34 7.71 23.72
C THR A 32 -1.59 7.59 22.22
N ILE A 33 -0.96 6.60 21.57
CA ILE A 33 -1.08 6.31 20.13
C ILE A 33 -2.53 5.99 19.77
N GLU A 34 -3.19 5.07 20.49
CA GLU A 34 -4.58 4.68 20.21
C GLU A 34 -5.55 5.85 20.43
N ARG A 35 -5.28 6.73 21.40
CA ARG A 35 -6.07 7.96 21.61
C ARG A 35 -5.90 8.92 20.45
N TRP A 36 -4.67 9.12 19.99
CA TRP A 36 -4.36 10.00 18.88
C TRP A 36 -5.04 9.52 17.59
N PHE A 37 -4.95 8.23 17.25
CA PHE A 37 -5.62 7.65 16.08
C PHE A 37 -7.12 7.86 16.11
N ARG A 38 -7.80 7.61 17.25
CA ARG A 38 -9.24 7.85 17.38
C ARG A 38 -9.62 9.30 17.04
N GLY A 39 -8.78 10.27 17.45
CA GLY A 39 -8.96 11.68 17.08
C GLY A 39 -8.77 11.93 15.58
N GLN A 40 -7.80 11.28 14.95
CA GLN A 40 -7.55 11.42 13.50
C GLN A 40 -8.72 10.88 12.66
N TRP A 41 -9.27 9.71 13.02
CA TRP A 41 -10.38 9.10 12.28
C TRP A 41 -11.69 9.89 12.40
N GLN A 42 -11.90 10.60 13.50
CA GLN A 42 -13.03 11.52 13.65
C GLN A 42 -12.92 12.75 12.72
N ARG A 43 -11.70 13.18 12.41
CA ARG A 43 -11.45 14.34 11.54
C ARG A 43 -11.48 13.97 10.06
N THR A 44 -10.95 12.81 9.72
CA THR A 44 -10.76 12.36 8.35
C THR A 44 -11.11 10.87 8.24
N PRO A 45 -12.27 10.53 7.63
CA PRO A 45 -12.67 9.14 7.44
C PRO A 45 -11.64 8.34 6.62
N PRO A 46 -11.32 7.10 7.03
CA PRO A 46 -10.40 6.23 6.29
C PRO A 46 -11.00 5.80 4.94
N PRO A 47 -10.17 5.38 3.97
CA PRO A 47 -10.66 4.65 2.80
C PRO A 47 -11.35 3.34 3.20
N PHE A 48 -12.15 2.78 2.28
CA PHE A 48 -12.80 1.48 2.50
C PHE A 48 -11.77 0.39 2.80
N TYR A 49 -10.69 0.35 2.04
CA TYR A 49 -9.57 -0.56 2.24
C TYR A 49 -8.24 0.07 1.83
N ALA A 50 -7.14 -0.54 2.25
CA ALA A 50 -5.82 -0.29 1.71
C ALA A 50 -4.86 -1.41 2.11
N SER A 51 -3.73 -1.47 1.41
CA SER A 51 -2.57 -2.25 1.82
C SER A 51 -1.33 -1.35 1.82
N VAL A 52 -0.45 -1.59 2.78
CA VAL A 52 0.78 -0.83 2.97
C VAL A 52 1.95 -1.78 3.01
N ASP A 53 2.90 -1.60 2.10
CA ASP A 53 4.16 -2.33 2.08
C ASP A 53 5.11 -1.59 3.04
N LEU A 54 5.64 -2.31 4.02
CA LEU A 54 6.55 -1.77 5.04
C LEU A 54 7.93 -2.38 4.86
N ARG A 55 8.96 -1.68 5.35
CA ARG A 55 10.28 -2.25 5.55
C ARG A 55 10.78 -2.03 6.95
N ASN A 56 11.31 -3.11 7.53
CA ASN A 56 11.95 -3.10 8.83
C ASN A 56 13.47 -3.26 8.65
N ALA A 57 14.19 -2.15 8.82
CA ALA A 57 15.64 -2.08 8.69
C ALA A 57 16.37 -2.33 10.03
N GLY A 58 15.67 -2.66 11.12
CA GLY A 58 16.29 -2.74 12.45
C GLY A 58 16.70 -1.39 13.06
N PHE A 59 16.76 -0.31 12.29
CA PHE A 59 16.99 1.06 12.78
C PHE A 59 15.95 2.06 12.27
N LYS A 60 15.03 1.59 11.41
CA LYS A 60 13.97 2.37 10.78
C LYS A 60 12.83 1.43 10.41
N LEU A 61 11.60 1.84 10.67
CA LEU A 61 10.39 1.13 10.28
C LEU A 61 9.49 2.09 9.51
N ALA A 62 9.42 1.91 8.20
CA ALA A 62 8.81 2.91 7.31
C ALA A 62 7.96 2.27 6.22
N PRO A 63 6.91 2.96 5.74
CA PRO A 63 6.16 2.54 4.57
C PRO A 63 6.93 2.87 3.29
N VAL A 64 6.90 1.93 2.35
CA VAL A 64 7.56 2.05 1.05
C VAL A 64 6.58 2.09 -0.12
N ASP A 65 5.35 1.63 0.10
CA ASP A 65 4.23 1.75 -0.85
C ASP A 65 2.87 1.79 -0.15
N THR A 66 1.87 2.37 -0.81
CA THR A 66 0.48 2.41 -0.34
C THR A 66 -0.46 2.22 -1.50
N ASN A 67 -1.21 1.13 -1.45
CA ASN A 67 -2.15 0.74 -2.47
C ASN A 67 -3.59 0.88 -1.98
N LEU A 68 -4.36 1.75 -2.65
CA LEU A 68 -5.80 1.94 -2.43
C LEU A 68 -6.67 1.01 -3.28
N PHE A 69 -6.06 0.08 -4.01
CA PHE A 69 -6.67 -0.92 -4.89
C PHE A 69 -6.01 -2.28 -4.62
N SER A 70 -5.99 -2.69 -3.35
CA SER A 70 -5.26 -3.87 -2.88
C SER A 70 -5.70 -5.15 -3.59
N ALA A 71 -4.72 -5.92 -4.07
CA ALA A 71 -4.92 -7.00 -5.03
C ALA A 71 -4.43 -8.38 -4.52
N GLY A 72 -4.37 -8.56 -3.20
CA GLY A 72 -3.87 -9.79 -2.55
C GLY A 72 -4.75 -10.26 -1.38
N PHE A 73 -6.07 -10.11 -1.47
CA PHE A 73 -7.00 -10.58 -0.43
C PHE A 73 -6.94 -12.11 -0.25
N ASN A 74 -6.59 -12.84 -1.30
CA ASN A 74 -6.38 -14.29 -1.28
C ASN A 74 -5.13 -14.72 -0.47
N ASN A 75 -4.20 -13.80 -0.20
CA ASN A 75 -3.00 -14.08 0.60
C ASN A 75 -3.24 -13.86 2.10
N LEU A 76 -4.39 -13.30 2.49
CA LEU A 76 -4.77 -13.15 3.89
C LEU A 76 -5.11 -14.52 4.49
N ASN A 77 -4.75 -14.74 5.76
CA ASN A 77 -5.06 -16.00 6.43
C ASN A 77 -6.60 -16.18 6.53
N PRO A 78 -7.19 -17.25 5.96
CA PRO A 78 -8.63 -17.48 5.98
C PRO A 78 -9.22 -17.73 7.37
N GLU A 79 -8.41 -18.14 8.36
CA GLU A 79 -8.86 -18.37 9.74
C GLU A 79 -9.38 -17.09 10.41
N PHE A 80 -8.98 -15.91 9.95
CA PHE A 80 -9.45 -14.61 10.46
C PHE A 80 -10.60 -14.01 9.66
N SER A 81 -11.31 -14.80 8.86
CA SER A 81 -12.48 -14.33 8.10
C SER A 81 -13.48 -13.56 8.98
N ALA A 82 -13.72 -14.02 10.21
CA ALA A 82 -14.61 -13.34 11.16
C ALA A 82 -14.13 -11.92 11.50
N LEU A 83 -12.82 -11.69 11.65
CA LEU A 83 -12.24 -10.36 11.87
C LEU A 83 -12.43 -9.48 10.63
N TYR A 84 -12.16 -10.02 9.44
CA TYR A 84 -12.28 -9.28 8.18
C TYR A 84 -13.73 -8.84 7.93
N VAL A 85 -14.67 -9.76 8.11
CA VAL A 85 -16.11 -9.50 8.02
C VAL A 85 -16.55 -8.47 9.06
N SER A 86 -16.10 -8.59 10.31
CA SER A 86 -16.40 -7.61 11.36
C SER A 86 -15.85 -6.21 11.02
N ALA A 87 -14.66 -6.11 10.43
CA ALA A 87 -14.09 -4.84 10.00
C ALA A 87 -14.89 -4.20 8.86
N ILE A 88 -15.35 -4.99 7.89
CA ILE A 88 -16.27 -4.52 6.83
C ILE A 88 -17.56 -4.00 7.45
N GLN A 89 -18.22 -4.80 8.30
CA GLN A 89 -19.46 -4.41 8.96
C GLN A 89 -19.29 -3.13 9.80
N HIS A 90 -18.18 -3.00 10.52
CA HIS A 90 -17.85 -1.78 11.26
C HIS A 90 -17.77 -0.56 10.35
N TYR A 91 -17.05 -0.67 9.22
CA TYR A 91 -16.95 0.41 8.25
C TYR A 91 -18.33 0.76 7.64
N LEU A 92 -19.09 -0.24 7.22
CA LEU A 92 -20.41 -0.05 6.61
C LEU A 92 -21.39 0.62 7.57
N ASN A 93 -21.47 0.15 8.82
CA ASN A 93 -22.35 0.74 9.83
C ASN A 93 -22.01 2.20 10.13
N GLN A 94 -20.73 2.56 10.06
CA GLN A 94 -20.26 3.91 10.37
C GLN A 94 -20.42 4.89 9.18
N TYR A 95 -20.17 4.44 7.95
CA TYR A 95 -20.06 5.34 6.79
C TYR A 95 -21.11 5.10 5.69
N TYR A 96 -21.72 3.92 5.63
CA TYR A 96 -22.71 3.53 4.63
C TYR A 96 -23.88 2.73 5.27
N PRO A 97 -24.59 3.29 6.26
CA PRO A 97 -25.69 2.59 6.92
C PRO A 97 -26.81 2.27 5.92
N GLY A 98 -27.28 1.02 5.92
CA GLY A 98 -28.32 0.55 4.99
C GLY A 98 -27.81 0.23 3.57
N LEU A 99 -26.49 0.10 3.38
CA LEU A 99 -25.95 -0.42 2.12
C LEU A 99 -26.27 -1.91 1.98
N GLU A 100 -26.90 -2.28 0.86
CA GLU A 100 -27.29 -3.64 0.52
C GLU A 100 -26.55 -4.13 -0.73
N ARG A 101 -26.45 -3.31 -1.78
CA ARG A 101 -25.95 -3.73 -3.10
C ARG A 101 -24.66 -3.02 -3.49
N VAL A 102 -23.61 -3.80 -3.78
CA VAL A 102 -22.29 -3.31 -4.20
C VAL A 102 -21.91 -3.87 -5.57
N LEU A 103 -21.44 -3.00 -6.46
CA LEU A 103 -20.82 -3.39 -7.72
C LEU A 103 -19.31 -3.32 -7.57
N LEU A 104 -18.64 -4.47 -7.57
CA LEU A 104 -17.18 -4.59 -7.53
C LEU A 104 -16.64 -4.52 -8.96
N VAL A 105 -15.74 -3.57 -9.24
CA VAL A 105 -15.12 -3.39 -10.56
C VAL A 105 -13.63 -3.74 -10.48
N PRO A 106 -13.18 -4.86 -11.05
CA PRO A 106 -11.79 -5.31 -10.99
C PRO A 106 -10.92 -4.67 -12.10
N GLU A 107 -9.60 -4.88 -12.01
CA GLU A 107 -8.63 -4.62 -13.07
C GLU A 107 -9.00 -5.37 -14.36
N ASN A 108 -8.50 -4.88 -15.49
CA ASN A 108 -8.75 -5.46 -16.81
C ASN A 108 -7.93 -6.73 -17.09
N HIS A 109 -7.20 -7.26 -16.10
CA HIS A 109 -6.28 -8.38 -16.26
C HIS A 109 -6.95 -9.73 -15.95
N THR A 110 -7.49 -10.40 -16.96
CA THR A 110 -8.14 -11.71 -16.81
C THR A 110 -7.19 -12.91 -16.93
N ARG A 111 -5.92 -12.67 -17.29
CA ARG A 111 -4.91 -13.74 -17.41
C ARG A 111 -4.21 -14.06 -16.09
N ASN A 112 -4.24 -13.14 -15.13
CA ASN A 112 -3.63 -13.35 -13.83
C ASN A 112 -4.65 -14.02 -12.90
N LEU A 113 -4.63 -15.35 -12.83
CA LEU A 113 -5.57 -16.11 -12.01
C LEU A 113 -5.42 -15.81 -10.51
N PHE A 114 -4.21 -15.47 -10.03
CA PHE A 114 -4.02 -15.05 -8.62
C PHE A 114 -4.72 -13.73 -8.32
N TYR A 115 -4.79 -12.82 -9.29
CA TYR A 115 -5.56 -11.60 -9.14
C TYR A 115 -7.07 -11.90 -9.08
N LEU A 116 -7.56 -12.78 -9.96
CA LEU A 116 -8.97 -13.19 -9.93
C LEU A 116 -9.34 -13.91 -8.62
N GLU A 117 -8.41 -14.69 -8.04
CA GLU A 117 -8.55 -15.24 -6.68
C GLU A 117 -8.71 -14.13 -5.63
N SER A 118 -7.89 -13.07 -5.69
CA SER A 118 -8.06 -11.92 -4.81
C SER A 118 -9.43 -11.27 -4.96
N VAL A 119 -9.93 -11.09 -6.19
CA VAL A 119 -11.25 -10.50 -6.46
C VAL A 119 -12.36 -11.40 -5.92
N ALA A 120 -12.27 -12.71 -6.16
CA ALA A 120 -13.23 -13.68 -5.66
C ALA A 120 -13.27 -13.69 -4.12
N ARG A 121 -12.10 -13.63 -3.47
CA ARG A 121 -11.98 -13.56 -2.02
C ARG A 121 -12.55 -12.26 -1.45
N LEU A 122 -12.30 -11.13 -2.09
CA LEU A 122 -12.89 -9.85 -1.69
C LEU A 122 -14.42 -9.88 -1.81
N ARG A 123 -14.96 -10.39 -2.92
CA ARG A 123 -16.41 -10.59 -3.11
C ARG A 123 -17.00 -11.44 -1.98
N GLU A 124 -16.40 -12.59 -1.70
CA GLU A 124 -16.86 -13.48 -0.62
C GLU A 124 -16.90 -12.78 0.74
N LEU A 125 -15.87 -12.01 1.09
CA LEU A 125 -15.83 -11.27 2.35
C LEU A 125 -16.92 -10.19 2.45
N LEU A 126 -17.23 -9.53 1.33
CA LEU A 126 -18.32 -8.55 1.26
C LEU A 126 -19.69 -9.23 1.39
N GLU A 127 -19.89 -10.38 0.73
CA GLU A 127 -21.11 -11.20 0.83
C GLU A 127 -21.33 -11.71 2.26
N LEU A 128 -20.28 -12.23 2.91
CA LEU A 128 -20.32 -12.64 4.31
C LEU A 128 -20.61 -11.48 5.28
N ALA A 129 -20.29 -10.24 4.89
CA ALA A 129 -20.64 -9.05 5.65
C ALA A 129 -22.11 -8.62 5.51
N GLY A 130 -22.88 -9.28 4.63
CA GLY A 130 -24.30 -9.05 4.42
C GLY A 130 -24.64 -8.22 3.18
N LEU A 131 -23.71 -8.06 2.24
CA LEU A 131 -23.94 -7.35 0.98
C LEU A 131 -24.32 -8.32 -0.15
N ASP A 132 -25.18 -7.86 -1.06
CA ASP A 132 -25.36 -8.48 -2.38
C ASP A 132 -24.34 -7.84 -3.33
N VAL A 133 -23.44 -8.67 -3.87
CA VAL A 133 -22.25 -8.22 -4.61
C VAL A 133 -22.23 -8.82 -6.01
N ARG A 134 -22.10 -7.96 -7.01
CA ARG A 134 -21.82 -8.35 -8.40
C ARG A 134 -20.46 -7.86 -8.82
N VAL A 135 -19.81 -8.60 -9.71
CA VAL A 135 -18.50 -8.24 -10.26
C VAL A 135 -18.68 -7.78 -11.70
N GLY A 136 -18.64 -6.47 -11.90
CA GLY A 136 -18.83 -5.84 -13.20
C GLY A 136 -17.49 -5.54 -13.87
N SER A 137 -17.28 -6.01 -15.09
CA SER A 137 -16.03 -5.86 -15.83
C SER A 137 -16.15 -4.87 -16.98
N LEU A 138 -15.09 -4.09 -17.18
CA LEU A 138 -14.98 -3.10 -18.27
C LEU A 138 -14.62 -3.74 -19.62
N ILE A 139 -14.28 -5.04 -19.66
CA ILE A 139 -13.71 -5.69 -20.84
C ILE A 139 -14.51 -6.89 -21.35
N VAL A 140 -15.56 -7.31 -20.65
CA VAL A 140 -16.41 -8.43 -21.07
C VAL A 140 -17.67 -7.89 -21.73
N GLU A 141 -18.09 -8.53 -22.82
CA GLU A 141 -19.35 -8.21 -23.51
C GLU A 141 -20.50 -9.09 -23.00
N ASP A 142 -20.17 -10.30 -22.55
CA ASP A 142 -21.10 -11.30 -22.02
C ASP A 142 -20.69 -11.80 -20.64
N ARG A 143 -21.65 -12.42 -19.93
CA ARG A 143 -21.42 -13.07 -18.64
C ARG A 143 -20.37 -14.19 -18.79
N THR A 144 -19.20 -13.99 -18.20
CA THR A 144 -18.03 -14.86 -18.39
C THR A 144 -17.59 -15.46 -17.06
N VAL A 145 -17.52 -16.79 -17.00
CA VAL A 145 -17.07 -17.53 -15.81
C VAL A 145 -15.59 -17.88 -15.95
N TYR A 146 -14.84 -17.65 -14.89
CA TYR A 146 -13.44 -18.03 -14.75
C TYR A 146 -13.29 -19.08 -13.65
N ASP A 147 -12.70 -20.22 -13.99
CA ASP A 147 -12.27 -21.21 -13.00
C ASP A 147 -11.01 -20.74 -12.30
N LEU A 148 -10.99 -20.87 -10.98
CA LEU A 148 -9.91 -20.37 -10.13
C LEU A 148 -9.00 -21.51 -9.64
N PRO A 149 -7.71 -21.26 -9.37
CA PRO A 149 -6.77 -22.25 -8.84
C PRO A 149 -7.22 -22.97 -7.55
N SER A 150 -8.02 -22.31 -6.70
CA SER A 150 -8.62 -22.89 -5.50
C SER A 150 -9.72 -23.91 -5.77
N GLY A 151 -10.17 -24.04 -7.03
CA GLY A 151 -11.36 -24.79 -7.42
C GLY A 151 -12.66 -23.98 -7.34
N GLY A 152 -12.59 -22.71 -6.92
CA GLY A 152 -13.71 -21.77 -6.98
C GLY A 152 -13.97 -21.24 -8.39
N GLN A 153 -15.03 -20.43 -8.52
CA GLN A 153 -15.37 -19.73 -9.75
C GLN A 153 -15.62 -18.24 -9.51
N LEU A 154 -15.25 -17.41 -10.49
CA LEU A 154 -15.56 -15.99 -10.53
C LEU A 154 -16.37 -15.69 -11.79
N LEU A 155 -17.57 -15.14 -11.60
CA LEU A 155 -18.40 -14.63 -12.69
C LEU A 155 -18.12 -13.14 -12.88
N LEU A 156 -17.70 -12.75 -14.09
CA LEU A 156 -17.64 -11.36 -14.53
C LEU A 156 -18.86 -11.05 -15.39
N GLU A 157 -19.50 -9.91 -15.11
CA GLU A 157 -20.68 -9.45 -15.83
C GLU A 157 -20.36 -8.15 -16.60
N PRO A 158 -20.94 -7.95 -17.80
CA PRO A 158 -20.77 -6.72 -18.54
C PRO A 158 -21.40 -5.54 -17.79
N LEU A 159 -20.70 -4.41 -17.78
CA LEU A 159 -21.20 -3.16 -17.20
C LEU A 159 -22.15 -2.47 -18.17
N CYS A 160 -23.31 -2.06 -17.65
CA CYS A 160 -24.29 -1.24 -18.38
C CYS A 160 -24.42 0.11 -17.68
N ARG A 161 -24.51 1.18 -18.47
CA ARG A 161 -24.83 2.51 -17.95
C ARG A 161 -26.18 2.96 -18.50
N ASP A 162 -27.08 3.31 -17.60
CA ASP A 162 -28.36 3.94 -17.91
C ASP A 162 -28.42 5.31 -17.21
N GLY A 163 -28.41 6.37 -17.99
CA GLY A 163 -28.29 7.74 -17.48
C GLY A 163 -27.06 7.92 -16.57
N GLY A 164 -27.32 8.32 -15.32
CA GLY A 164 -26.30 8.55 -14.29
C GLY A 164 -25.90 7.30 -13.49
N ARG A 165 -26.39 6.10 -13.84
CA ARG A 165 -26.22 4.90 -13.01
C ARG A 165 -25.53 3.77 -13.75
N LEU A 166 -24.63 3.09 -13.05
CA LEU A 166 -23.91 1.91 -13.50
C LEU A 166 -24.51 0.66 -12.86
N SER A 167 -24.78 -0.36 -13.66
CA SER A 167 -25.45 -1.59 -13.25
C SER A 167 -24.91 -2.80 -14.02
N THR A 168 -25.34 -3.99 -13.60
CA THR A 168 -25.30 -5.19 -14.44
C THR A 168 -26.75 -5.67 -14.66
N THR A 169 -26.95 -6.66 -15.53
CA THR A 169 -28.29 -7.15 -15.87
C THR A 169 -29.10 -7.56 -14.64
N GLY A 170 -30.15 -6.79 -14.33
CA GLY A 170 -31.02 -7.04 -13.17
C GLY A 170 -30.43 -6.64 -11.81
N PHE A 171 -29.34 -5.86 -11.80
CA PHE A 171 -28.65 -5.46 -10.56
C PHE A 171 -28.30 -3.96 -10.57
N ASP A 172 -29.06 -3.18 -9.81
CA ASP A 172 -28.79 -1.76 -9.58
C ASP A 172 -28.07 -1.57 -8.23
N ALA A 173 -26.78 -1.22 -8.29
CA ALA A 173 -25.94 -1.06 -7.12
C ALA A 173 -26.17 0.27 -6.40
N GLN A 174 -25.92 0.31 -5.09
CA GLN A 174 -25.91 1.57 -4.33
C GLN A 174 -24.52 2.19 -4.29
N VAL A 175 -23.47 1.36 -4.33
CA VAL A 175 -22.05 1.78 -4.29
C VAL A 175 -21.27 1.00 -5.33
N ILE A 176 -20.30 1.67 -5.96
CA ILE A 176 -19.30 1.05 -6.83
C ILE A 176 -17.99 0.97 -6.06
N LEU A 177 -17.48 -0.25 -5.87
CA LEU A 177 -16.19 -0.51 -5.24
C LEU A 177 -15.16 -0.81 -6.35
N LEU A 178 -14.19 0.08 -6.51
CA LEU A 178 -13.10 -0.09 -7.46
C LEU A 178 -11.99 -0.93 -6.83
N ASN A 179 -11.71 -2.07 -7.44
CA ASN A 179 -10.46 -2.82 -7.30
C ASN A 179 -9.59 -2.69 -8.56
N ASN A 180 -9.76 -1.57 -9.26
CA ASN A 180 -9.05 -1.17 -10.47
C ASN A 180 -8.46 0.22 -10.24
N ASP A 181 -7.15 0.38 -10.38
CA ASP A 181 -6.47 1.66 -10.17
C ASP A 181 -6.68 2.68 -11.30
N LEU A 182 -7.38 2.27 -12.37
CA LEU A 182 -7.67 3.06 -13.57
C LEU A 182 -6.40 3.56 -14.27
N SER A 183 -5.35 2.73 -14.33
CA SER A 183 -4.07 3.07 -14.98
C SER A 183 -4.18 3.46 -16.46
N GLY A 184 -5.13 2.89 -17.19
CA GLY A 184 -5.44 3.30 -18.57
C GLY A 184 -6.03 4.71 -18.68
N GLY A 185 -6.47 5.30 -17.56
CA GLY A 185 -7.33 6.47 -17.50
C GLY A 185 -8.73 6.10 -17.03
N VAL A 186 -9.50 7.11 -16.62
CA VAL A 186 -10.88 6.94 -16.17
C VAL A 186 -11.77 6.70 -17.39
N PRO A 187 -12.44 5.54 -17.52
CA PRO A 187 -13.37 5.28 -18.62
C PRO A 187 -14.59 6.18 -18.52
N GLU A 188 -15.13 6.63 -19.67
CA GLU A 188 -16.31 7.51 -19.72
C GLU A 188 -17.52 6.93 -18.98
N ILE A 189 -17.68 5.61 -19.00
CA ILE A 189 -18.77 4.91 -18.31
C ILE A 189 -18.78 5.17 -16.79
N LEU A 190 -17.63 5.50 -16.19
CA LEU A 190 -17.51 5.79 -14.75
C LEU A 190 -17.68 7.29 -14.41
N VAL A 191 -17.67 8.19 -15.40
CA VAL A 191 -17.67 9.64 -15.17
C VAL A 191 -19.09 10.15 -14.91
N GLY A 192 -19.27 10.93 -13.83
CA GLY A 192 -20.53 11.60 -13.53
C GLY A 192 -21.65 10.62 -13.12
N LEU A 193 -21.28 9.57 -12.38
CA LEU A 193 -22.24 8.65 -11.81
C LEU A 193 -22.89 9.23 -10.55
N GLU A 194 -24.17 8.92 -10.34
CA GLU A 194 -24.93 9.25 -9.14
C GLU A 194 -24.47 8.39 -7.95
N GLN A 195 -24.05 7.15 -8.22
CA GLN A 195 -23.57 6.23 -7.21
C GLN A 195 -22.19 6.67 -6.71
N PRO A 196 -21.96 6.65 -5.38
CA PRO A 196 -20.61 6.84 -4.84
C PRO A 196 -19.67 5.74 -5.34
N ILE A 197 -18.46 6.16 -5.70
CA ILE A 197 -17.36 5.30 -6.13
C ILE A 197 -16.28 5.28 -5.03
N LEU A 198 -15.85 4.09 -4.63
CA LEU A 198 -14.85 3.88 -3.57
C LEU A 198 -13.61 3.14 -4.09
N PRO A 199 -12.39 3.68 -3.90
CA PRO A 199 -12.12 5.10 -3.60
C PRO A 199 -12.65 6.02 -4.74
N PRO A 200 -12.78 7.35 -4.49
CA PRO A 200 -13.21 8.29 -5.53
C PRO A 200 -12.31 8.23 -6.77
N LEU A 201 -12.83 8.58 -7.95
CA LEU A 201 -12.06 8.54 -9.21
C LEU A 201 -10.78 9.39 -9.19
N ALA A 202 -10.74 10.44 -8.36
CA ALA A 202 -9.54 11.24 -8.14
C ALA A 202 -8.38 10.43 -7.50
N ALA A 203 -8.67 9.32 -6.83
CA ALA A 203 -7.70 8.37 -6.34
C ALA A 203 -7.07 7.51 -7.44
N GLY A 204 -7.66 7.52 -8.64
CA GLY A 204 -7.16 6.81 -9.80
C GLY A 204 -5.78 7.29 -10.25
N TRP A 205 -5.11 6.42 -10.99
CA TRP A 205 -3.71 6.51 -11.39
C TRP A 205 -3.25 7.88 -11.94
N ARG A 206 -4.05 8.52 -12.81
CA ARG A 206 -3.62 9.76 -13.49
C ARG A 206 -3.48 10.95 -12.56
N ASN A 207 -4.22 10.94 -11.45
CA ASN A 207 -4.33 12.09 -10.56
C ASN A 207 -3.51 11.88 -9.28
N ARG A 208 -3.48 10.65 -8.76
CA ARG A 208 -2.73 10.33 -7.54
C ARG A 208 -1.23 10.37 -7.78
N ARG A 209 -0.50 11.14 -6.95
CA ARG A 209 0.97 11.24 -6.98
C ARG A 209 1.58 10.73 -5.68
N LYS A 210 2.62 9.90 -5.77
CA LYS A 210 3.36 9.41 -4.59
C LYS A 210 3.90 10.57 -3.76
N SER A 211 4.46 11.58 -4.41
CA SER A 211 4.97 12.79 -3.76
C SER A 211 3.92 13.51 -2.92
N GLN A 212 2.67 13.59 -3.38
CA GLN A 212 1.57 14.17 -2.62
C GLN A 212 1.21 13.29 -1.42
N HIS A 213 1.05 11.98 -1.64
CA HIS A 213 0.78 11.03 -0.57
C HIS A 213 1.85 11.08 0.54
N PHE A 214 3.13 11.01 0.17
CA PHE A 214 4.25 11.06 1.12
C PHE A 214 4.42 12.43 1.79
N THR A 215 3.92 13.51 1.18
CA THR A 215 3.82 14.82 1.86
C THR A 215 2.80 14.77 3.00
N HIS A 216 1.63 14.16 2.78
CA HIS A 216 0.68 13.91 3.88
C HIS A 216 1.27 12.96 4.92
N TYR A 217 1.96 11.90 4.50
CA TYR A 217 2.58 10.95 5.41
C TYR A 217 3.62 11.62 6.31
N ARG A 218 4.52 12.44 5.76
CA ARG A 218 5.50 13.21 6.54
C ARG A 218 4.84 14.06 7.62
N ALA A 219 3.79 14.80 7.29
CA ALA A 219 3.07 15.62 8.26
C ALA A 219 2.44 14.77 9.38
N VAL A 220 1.81 13.65 9.02
CA VAL A 220 1.18 12.72 9.98
C VAL A 220 2.24 12.04 10.87
N ALA A 221 3.38 11.64 10.30
CA ALA A 221 4.50 11.05 11.01
C ALA A 221 5.14 12.04 12.00
N GLN A 222 5.31 13.30 11.58
CA GLN A 222 5.77 14.40 12.45
C GLN A 222 4.82 14.62 13.62
N GLU A 223 3.51 14.72 13.36
CA GLU A 223 2.51 14.88 14.42
C GLU A 223 2.54 13.74 15.44
N LEU A 224 2.63 12.48 14.99
CA LEU A 224 2.75 11.36 15.93
C LEU A 224 4.08 11.42 16.69
N ALA A 225 5.19 11.67 15.98
CA ALA A 225 6.52 11.73 16.57
C ALA A 225 6.61 12.77 17.69
N GLU A 226 5.99 13.94 17.53
CA GLU A 226 5.85 14.95 18.59
C GLU A 226 5.03 14.45 19.77
N VAL A 227 3.91 13.75 19.51
CA VAL A 227 3.01 13.24 20.54
C VAL A 227 3.66 12.17 21.42
N ILE A 228 4.50 11.31 20.84
CA ILE A 228 5.16 10.24 21.57
C ILE A 228 6.62 10.56 21.91
N GLY A 229 7.23 11.60 21.36
CA GLY A 229 8.61 12.00 21.65
C GLY A 229 9.66 11.10 21.00
N ILE A 230 9.48 10.72 19.72
CA ILE A 230 10.51 10.03 18.92
C ILE A 230 11.05 10.94 17.82
N ASP A 231 12.22 10.58 17.28
CA ASP A 231 12.69 11.22 16.06
C ASP A 231 11.85 10.75 14.85
N PRO A 232 11.21 11.67 14.09
CA PRO A 232 10.34 11.30 12.97
C PRO A 232 11.07 10.54 11.85
N TRP A 233 12.38 10.70 11.67
CA TRP A 233 13.13 9.97 10.65
C TRP A 233 13.10 8.46 10.85
N LEU A 234 12.87 7.98 12.08
CA LEU A 234 12.75 6.55 12.39
C LEU A 234 11.53 5.91 11.72
N ILE A 235 10.56 6.72 11.29
CA ILE A 235 9.32 6.28 10.65
C ILE A 235 9.00 6.98 9.32
N ASP A 236 9.70 8.06 8.97
CA ASP A 236 9.55 8.81 7.71
C ASP A 236 10.79 8.69 6.81
N PRO A 237 10.69 8.05 5.63
CA PRO A 237 11.76 8.05 4.64
C PRO A 237 11.86 9.43 3.97
N VAL A 238 13.09 9.92 3.84
CA VAL A 238 13.36 11.16 3.10
C VAL A 238 12.97 10.94 1.64
N PHE A 239 12.36 11.95 1.02
CA PHE A 239 12.05 11.89 -0.40
C PHE A 239 12.14 13.27 -1.05
N ARG A 240 12.38 13.26 -2.36
CA ARG A 240 12.34 14.42 -3.25
C ARG A 240 11.60 14.06 -4.54
N ARG A 241 11.19 15.08 -5.29
CA ARG A 241 10.54 14.94 -6.60
C ARG A 241 11.34 15.68 -7.65
N CYS A 242 11.45 15.10 -8.83
CA CYS A 242 11.94 15.76 -10.04
C CYS A 242 10.88 15.70 -11.14
N GLN A 243 10.74 16.76 -11.92
CA GLN A 243 9.76 16.87 -13.01
C GLN A 243 10.46 17.16 -14.34
N GLY A 244 9.77 16.94 -15.46
CA GLY A 244 10.33 17.18 -16.78
C GLY A 244 11.44 16.18 -17.13
N ILE A 245 11.30 14.93 -16.67
CA ILE A 245 12.22 13.85 -17.02
C ILE A 245 11.78 13.19 -18.32
N ASP A 246 12.72 12.98 -19.24
CA ASP A 246 12.56 12.03 -20.34
C ASP A 246 13.81 11.14 -20.39
N PHE A 247 13.68 9.90 -19.92
CA PHE A 247 14.79 8.95 -19.89
C PHE A 247 15.29 8.55 -21.28
N MET A 248 14.46 8.63 -22.32
CA MET A 248 14.85 8.30 -23.69
C MET A 248 15.61 9.43 -24.35
N ARG A 249 15.22 10.68 -24.09
CA ARG A 249 15.88 11.90 -24.59
C ARG A 249 16.99 12.42 -23.68
N SER A 250 17.15 11.82 -22.49
CA SER A 250 18.10 12.26 -21.45
C SER A 250 17.81 13.68 -20.95
N GLU A 251 16.55 14.11 -20.98
CA GLU A 251 16.10 15.40 -20.46
C GLU A 251 15.87 15.33 -18.94
N GLY A 252 16.11 16.43 -18.22
CA GLY A 252 15.89 16.53 -16.78
C GLY A 252 16.93 15.78 -15.91
N ARG A 253 17.98 15.25 -16.53
CA ARG A 253 19.01 14.42 -15.87
C ARG A 253 19.79 15.14 -14.77
N GLU A 254 20.11 16.42 -14.94
CA GLU A 254 20.78 17.22 -13.89
C GLU A 254 19.93 17.31 -12.62
N CYS A 255 18.61 17.50 -12.78
CA CYS A 255 17.67 17.49 -11.67
C CYS A 255 17.61 16.12 -10.99
N LEU A 256 17.66 15.02 -11.75
CA LEU A 256 17.69 13.66 -11.19
C LEU A 256 18.96 13.43 -10.35
N VAL A 257 20.14 13.71 -10.91
CA VAL A 257 21.44 13.57 -10.23
C VAL A 257 21.47 14.38 -8.94
N ALA A 258 21.16 15.68 -9.02
CA ALA A 258 21.21 16.57 -7.86
C ALA A 258 20.25 16.15 -6.74
N ASN A 259 19.03 15.69 -7.07
CA ASN A 259 18.07 15.24 -6.06
C ASN A 259 18.43 13.87 -5.47
N VAL A 260 19.03 12.97 -6.26
CA VAL A 260 19.55 11.68 -5.76
C VAL A 260 20.67 11.94 -4.74
N ASP A 261 21.66 12.74 -5.10
CA ASP A 261 22.79 13.05 -4.21
C ASP A 261 22.33 13.79 -2.94
N ALA A 262 21.34 14.68 -3.06
CA ALA A 262 20.77 15.37 -1.91
C ALA A 262 20.06 14.42 -0.93
N VAL A 263 19.32 13.40 -1.43
CA VAL A 263 18.72 12.39 -0.55
C VAL A 263 19.82 11.55 0.10
N LEU A 264 20.81 11.10 -0.67
CA LEU A 264 21.92 10.29 -0.16
C LEU A 264 22.73 11.03 0.91
N GLU A 265 22.99 12.34 0.76
CA GLU A 265 23.71 13.12 1.76
C GLU A 265 22.93 13.21 3.07
N ILE A 266 21.64 13.53 3.02
CA ILE A 266 20.77 13.52 4.21
C ILE A 266 20.80 12.13 4.86
N THR A 267 20.70 11.06 4.08
CA THR A 267 20.75 9.69 4.62
C THR A 267 22.10 9.38 5.26
N ARG A 268 23.24 9.82 4.68
CA ARG A 268 24.58 9.66 5.28
C ARG A 268 24.68 10.36 6.62
N GLU A 269 24.20 11.60 6.73
CA GLU A 269 24.20 12.35 8.00
C GLU A 269 23.39 11.62 9.07
N ARG A 270 22.20 11.13 8.73
CA ARG A 270 21.34 10.37 9.64
C ARG A 270 21.96 9.03 10.02
N TYR A 271 22.57 8.34 9.05
CA TYR A 271 23.28 7.10 9.32
C TYR A 271 24.45 7.35 10.27
N ALA A 272 25.27 8.37 10.05
CA ALA A 272 26.34 8.75 10.96
C ALA A 272 25.82 9.09 12.37
N HIS A 273 24.70 9.80 12.48
CA HIS A 273 24.07 10.14 13.76
C HIS A 273 23.69 8.91 14.59
N TYR A 274 23.13 7.87 13.97
CA TYR A 274 22.82 6.59 14.63
C TYR A 274 23.96 5.56 14.54
N GLY A 275 25.12 5.98 14.05
CA GLY A 275 26.29 5.13 13.80
C GLY A 275 26.08 4.03 12.76
N ILE A 276 25.05 4.07 11.92
CA ILE A 276 24.73 3.05 10.89
C ILE A 276 25.86 2.98 9.85
N HIS A 277 26.33 1.77 9.56
CA HIS A 277 27.48 1.52 8.66
C HIS A 277 27.07 0.99 7.29
N GLN A 278 25.81 0.62 7.11
CA GLN A 278 25.27 0.19 5.82
C GLN A 278 25.37 1.34 4.81
N ARG A 279 25.52 0.98 3.53
CA ARG A 279 25.64 1.95 2.45
C ARG A 279 24.28 2.64 2.20
N PRO A 280 24.18 3.97 2.26
CA PRO A 280 22.97 4.66 1.83
C PRO A 280 22.67 4.38 0.36
N PHE A 281 21.38 4.21 0.05
CA PHE A 281 20.90 4.04 -1.31
C PHE A 281 19.58 4.80 -1.47
N VAL A 282 19.17 5.02 -2.71
CA VAL A 282 17.87 5.58 -3.06
C VAL A 282 17.10 4.62 -3.93
N ILE A 283 15.77 4.69 -3.83
CA ILE A 283 14.89 4.09 -4.81
C ILE A 283 14.26 5.21 -5.65
N VAL A 284 14.46 5.13 -6.95
CA VAL A 284 13.90 6.03 -7.96
C VAL A 284 12.73 5.34 -8.63
N LYS A 285 11.55 5.96 -8.57
CA LYS A 285 10.27 5.42 -9.07
C LYS A 285 9.54 6.50 -9.87
N ALA A 286 8.64 6.11 -10.78
CA ALA A 286 7.69 7.08 -11.35
C ALA A 286 6.77 7.65 -10.25
N ASP A 287 6.50 8.96 -10.28
CA ASP A 287 5.67 9.63 -9.26
C ASP A 287 4.18 9.29 -9.41
N ALA A 288 3.71 9.14 -10.65
CA ALA A 288 2.39 8.58 -10.94
C ALA A 288 2.54 7.09 -11.22
N GLY A 289 2.28 6.32 -10.16
CA GLY A 289 2.05 4.89 -10.23
C GLY A 289 3.22 4.00 -10.70
N THR A 290 3.39 2.86 -10.02
CA THR A 290 4.41 1.87 -10.37
C THR A 290 3.98 0.53 -9.78
N TYR A 291 3.37 -0.35 -10.56
CA TYR A 291 3.05 -1.72 -10.13
C TYR A 291 4.35 -2.57 -10.11
N GLY A 292 5.34 -2.15 -9.32
CA GLY A 292 6.72 -2.67 -9.35
C GLY A 292 7.54 -2.28 -10.60
N MET A 293 6.93 -1.66 -11.61
CA MET A 293 7.56 -1.25 -12.87
C MET A 293 8.18 0.16 -12.78
N GLY A 294 9.28 0.40 -13.49
CA GLY A 294 9.96 1.71 -13.51
C GLY A 294 10.64 2.08 -12.19
N ILE A 295 11.16 1.06 -11.49
CA ILE A 295 11.88 1.20 -10.22
C ILE A 295 13.37 0.94 -10.45
N MET A 296 14.23 1.78 -9.89
CA MET A 296 15.68 1.61 -9.90
C MET A 296 16.28 1.94 -8.53
N THR A 297 17.12 1.05 -8.04
CA THR A 297 18.02 1.31 -6.91
C THR A 297 19.27 2.01 -7.43
N ALA A 298 19.73 3.04 -6.72
CA ALA A 298 20.98 3.73 -7.04
C ALA A 298 21.73 4.16 -5.77
N TYR A 299 23.04 4.27 -5.87
CA TYR A 299 23.94 4.62 -4.76
C TYR A 299 24.71 5.93 -4.99
N SER A 300 24.60 6.51 -6.18
CA SER A 300 25.07 7.87 -6.50
C SER A 300 24.23 8.47 -7.64
N GLY A 301 24.21 9.80 -7.72
CA GLY A 301 23.64 10.50 -8.87
C GLY A 301 24.35 10.16 -10.19
N ASP A 302 25.65 9.85 -10.12
CA ASP A 302 26.48 9.44 -11.25
C ASP A 302 25.98 8.17 -11.96
N GLU A 303 25.17 7.33 -11.33
CA GLU A 303 24.58 6.17 -12.02
C GLU A 303 23.53 6.58 -13.09
N PHE A 304 22.95 7.78 -12.98
CA PHE A 304 21.97 8.31 -13.95
C PHE A 304 22.65 9.03 -15.14
N LEU A 305 23.88 9.50 -14.91
CA LEU A 305 25.07 9.27 -15.72
C LEU A 305 25.01 8.38 -16.99
N ASP A 306 25.14 7.09 -16.77
CA ASP A 306 25.54 6.17 -17.83
C ASP A 306 24.48 5.10 -18.06
N LEU A 307 23.21 5.48 -17.91
CA LEU A 307 22.09 4.56 -18.11
C LEU A 307 22.15 3.91 -19.50
N ASN A 308 22.29 2.59 -19.51
CA ASN A 308 22.25 1.83 -20.73
C ASN A 308 20.84 1.85 -21.34
N ARG A 309 20.72 1.38 -22.60
CA ARG A 309 19.43 1.39 -23.31
C ARG A 309 18.34 0.60 -22.59
N LYS A 310 18.70 -0.49 -21.91
CA LYS A 310 17.75 -1.35 -21.19
C LYS A 310 17.20 -0.63 -19.94
N GLU A 311 18.07 0.03 -19.19
CA GLU A 311 17.68 0.85 -18.02
C GLU A 311 16.81 2.02 -18.41
N ARG A 312 17.19 2.79 -19.44
CA ARG A 312 16.36 3.88 -19.97
C ARG A 312 14.97 3.41 -20.38
N THR A 313 14.90 2.27 -21.09
CA THR A 313 13.61 1.69 -21.50
C THR A 313 12.76 1.27 -20.30
N ARG A 314 13.39 0.70 -19.27
CA ARG A 314 12.72 0.31 -18.02
C ARG A 314 12.17 1.51 -17.25
N MET A 315 12.95 2.60 -17.18
CA MET A 315 12.57 3.81 -16.43
C MET A 315 11.63 4.73 -17.22
N ALA A 316 11.61 4.62 -18.55
CA ALA A 316 10.75 5.44 -19.41
C ALA A 316 9.27 5.02 -19.39
N LYS A 317 8.94 3.81 -18.93
CA LYS A 317 7.59 3.25 -18.98
C LYS A 317 7.03 2.98 -17.59
N SER A 318 5.83 3.46 -17.33
CA SER A 318 5.01 3.05 -16.18
C SER A 318 3.97 2.00 -16.58
N LYS A 319 2.98 1.71 -15.70
CA LYS A 319 1.86 0.79 -16.00
C LYS A 319 1.16 1.21 -17.30
N GLU A 320 0.74 0.24 -18.11
CA GLU A 320 0.17 0.42 -19.47
C GLU A 320 1.09 1.12 -20.49
N GLY A 321 2.41 1.21 -20.22
CA GLY A 321 3.39 1.76 -21.18
C GLY A 321 3.37 3.28 -21.32
N LEU A 322 2.72 3.99 -20.38
CA LEU A 322 2.69 5.45 -20.34
C LEU A 322 4.10 6.04 -20.08
N PRO A 323 4.42 7.21 -20.67
CA PRO A 323 5.71 7.87 -20.47
C PRO A 323 5.83 8.42 -19.04
N VAL A 324 7.02 8.28 -18.46
CA VAL A 324 7.35 8.84 -17.14
C VAL A 324 7.89 10.27 -17.31
N SER A 325 7.17 11.26 -16.80
CA SER A 325 7.59 12.68 -16.78
C SER A 325 7.97 13.21 -15.41
N ASP A 326 7.46 12.58 -14.35
CA ASP A 326 7.69 12.94 -12.95
C ASP A 326 8.27 11.74 -12.21
N VAL A 327 9.34 11.99 -11.46
CA VAL A 327 10.11 10.98 -10.74
C VAL A 327 10.10 11.27 -9.25
N PHE A 328 9.84 10.22 -8.49
CA PHE A 328 9.87 10.17 -7.03
C PHE A 328 11.18 9.50 -6.59
N ILE A 329 11.98 10.22 -5.81
CA ILE A 329 13.30 9.79 -5.34
C ILE A 329 13.18 9.62 -3.83
N GLN A 330 13.29 8.39 -3.36
CA GLN A 330 13.07 8.03 -1.95
C GLN A 330 14.34 7.48 -1.35
N GLU A 331 14.61 7.82 -0.10
CA GLU A 331 15.56 7.11 0.77
C GLU A 331 15.27 5.61 0.71
N GLY A 332 16.30 4.83 0.41
CA GLY A 332 16.24 3.39 0.45
C GLY A 332 16.16 2.88 1.89
N VAL A 333 15.08 2.17 2.19
CA VAL A 333 14.93 1.48 3.48
C VAL A 333 15.32 0.02 3.25
N TYR A 334 16.26 -0.48 4.04
CA TYR A 334 16.61 -1.90 4.04
C TYR A 334 15.46 -2.73 4.61
N THR A 335 15.35 -3.97 4.17
CA THR A 335 14.66 -4.99 4.96
C THR A 335 15.69 -5.99 5.49
N PHE A 336 15.68 -6.22 6.79
CA PHE A 336 16.49 -7.27 7.44
C PHE A 336 15.64 -8.43 7.92
N GLU A 337 14.37 -8.50 7.50
CA GLU A 337 13.54 -9.66 7.78
C GLU A 337 13.90 -10.80 6.82
N GLN A 338 14.12 -11.98 7.37
CA GLN A 338 14.48 -13.18 6.61
C GLN A 338 13.74 -14.41 7.11
N THR A 339 13.43 -15.34 6.20
CA THR A 339 12.91 -16.66 6.57
C THR A 339 14.02 -17.55 7.16
N ALA A 340 13.66 -18.71 7.71
CA ALA A 340 14.62 -19.71 8.17
C ALA A 340 15.58 -20.20 7.06
N GLN A 341 15.19 -20.03 5.79
CA GLN A 341 15.98 -20.35 4.60
C GLN A 341 16.71 -19.14 4.03
N GLU A 342 16.89 -18.09 4.83
CA GLU A 342 17.61 -16.84 4.51
C GLU A 342 17.01 -16.02 3.35
N ALA A 343 15.79 -16.34 2.91
CA ALA A 343 15.08 -15.56 1.91
C ALA A 343 14.64 -14.22 2.49
N VAL A 344 14.81 -13.13 1.74
CA VAL A 344 14.46 -11.78 2.20
C VAL A 344 12.95 -11.60 2.20
N ALA A 345 12.40 -11.00 3.26
CA ALA A 345 10.97 -10.77 3.42
C ALA A 345 10.66 -9.28 3.64
N GLU A 346 9.51 -8.81 3.19
CA GLU A 346 8.95 -7.51 3.59
C GLU A 346 7.44 -7.64 3.88
N PRO A 347 6.92 -7.05 4.97
CA PRO A 347 5.53 -7.21 5.35
C PRO A 347 4.61 -6.27 4.56
N VAL A 348 3.46 -6.80 4.16
CA VAL A 348 2.35 -6.07 3.55
C VAL A 348 1.16 -6.11 4.49
N VAL A 349 0.80 -4.96 5.07
CA VAL A 349 -0.28 -4.85 6.06
C VAL A 349 -1.58 -4.43 5.38
N TYR A 350 -2.65 -5.18 5.62
CA TYR A 350 -4.00 -4.93 5.08
C TYR A 350 -4.90 -4.28 6.12
N MET A 351 -5.73 -3.34 5.66
CA MET A 351 -6.70 -2.63 6.47
C MET A 351 -8.04 -2.50 5.75
N ILE A 352 -9.12 -2.55 6.52
CA ILE A 352 -10.47 -2.15 6.10
C ILE A 352 -10.96 -1.07 7.07
N GLY A 353 -11.29 0.10 6.54
CA GLY A 353 -11.50 1.28 7.36
C GLY A 353 -10.32 1.52 8.29
N GLN A 354 -10.60 1.76 9.57
CA GLN A 354 -9.56 1.97 10.59
C GLN A 354 -8.99 0.67 11.19
N GLN A 355 -9.46 -0.51 10.76
CA GLN A 355 -9.11 -1.80 11.36
C GLN A 355 -7.95 -2.45 10.61
N VAL A 356 -6.93 -2.89 11.35
CA VAL A 356 -5.82 -3.68 10.81
C VAL A 356 -6.22 -5.15 10.79
N LEU A 357 -6.18 -5.76 9.61
CA LEU A 357 -6.58 -7.15 9.41
C LEU A 357 -5.46 -8.15 9.64
N GLY A 358 -4.21 -7.68 9.58
CA GLY A 358 -3.02 -8.52 9.44
C GLY A 358 -2.44 -8.31 8.05
N GLY A 359 -2.01 -9.38 7.38
CA GLY A 359 -1.45 -9.29 6.05
C GLY A 359 -0.60 -10.50 5.67
N PHE A 360 0.42 -10.28 4.85
CA PHE A 360 1.36 -11.31 4.42
C PHE A 360 2.76 -10.74 4.25
N TYR A 361 3.77 -11.59 4.37
CA TYR A 361 5.11 -11.29 3.91
C TYR A 361 5.20 -11.56 2.41
N ARG A 362 5.84 -10.65 1.72
CA ARG A 362 6.39 -10.90 0.40
C ARG A 362 7.81 -11.42 0.59
N VAL A 363 8.05 -12.66 0.18
CA VAL A 363 9.33 -13.35 0.34
C VAL A 363 9.98 -13.49 -1.02
N HIS A 364 11.29 -13.28 -1.09
CA HIS A 364 12.07 -13.40 -2.31
C HIS A 364 13.42 -14.06 -2.04
N THR A 365 13.70 -15.14 -2.77
CA THR A 365 14.94 -15.93 -2.62
C THR A 365 16.12 -15.35 -3.40
N GLU A 366 15.84 -14.72 -4.55
CA GLU A 366 16.88 -14.19 -5.45
C GLU A 366 17.17 -12.67 -5.31
N ARG A 367 16.54 -11.97 -4.35
CA ARG A 367 16.69 -10.51 -4.20
C ARG A 367 17.40 -10.16 -2.89
N GLY A 368 18.20 -9.10 -2.95
CA GLY A 368 18.93 -8.53 -1.82
C GLY A 368 18.06 -7.65 -0.91
N ARG A 369 18.63 -7.30 0.25
CA ARG A 369 18.01 -6.50 1.33
C ARG A 369 17.73 -5.04 0.94
N ASP A 370 18.39 -4.53 -0.09
CA ASP A 370 18.27 -3.19 -0.71
C ASP A 370 17.58 -3.22 -2.09
N GLU A 371 17.11 -4.39 -2.53
CA GLU A 371 16.42 -4.53 -3.81
C GLU A 371 14.90 -4.52 -3.64
N ASN A 372 14.17 -4.16 -4.70
CA ASN A 372 12.72 -4.28 -4.74
C ASN A 372 12.31 -5.76 -4.74
N LEU A 373 11.55 -6.20 -3.72
CA LEU A 373 11.06 -7.58 -3.66
C LEU A 373 9.75 -7.75 -4.44
N ASN A 374 9.05 -6.67 -4.81
CA ASN A 374 7.90 -6.72 -5.71
C ASN A 374 8.36 -6.92 -7.17
N ALA A 375 8.89 -8.11 -7.44
CA ALA A 375 9.47 -8.54 -8.70
C ALA A 375 9.06 -10.00 -9.02
N PRO A 376 9.15 -10.43 -10.29
CA PRO A 376 8.94 -11.83 -10.65
C PRO A 376 9.87 -12.75 -9.85
N GLY A 377 9.33 -13.83 -9.30
CA GLY A 377 10.03 -14.75 -8.39
C GLY A 377 9.63 -14.59 -6.93
N ALA A 378 8.92 -13.52 -6.56
CA ALA A 378 8.35 -13.37 -5.22
C ALA A 378 7.24 -14.40 -4.96
N HIS A 379 7.22 -14.94 -3.75
CA HIS A 379 6.11 -15.70 -3.21
C HIS A 379 5.55 -15.02 -1.95
N PHE A 380 4.35 -15.39 -1.54
CA PHE A 380 3.65 -14.73 -0.44
C PHE A 380 3.39 -15.73 0.68
N GLU A 381 3.83 -15.38 1.88
CA GLU A 381 3.62 -16.17 3.08
C GLU A 381 2.68 -15.37 3.98
N PRO A 382 1.48 -15.90 4.31
CA PRO A 382 0.60 -15.22 5.25
C PRO A 382 1.35 -14.85 6.52
N MET A 383 1.15 -13.64 7.04
CA MET A 383 1.64 -13.23 8.35
C MET A 383 0.85 -14.05 9.37
N SER A 384 1.31 -15.28 9.56
CA SER A 384 0.65 -16.31 10.32
C SER A 384 0.91 -15.98 11.78
N PHE A 385 -0.11 -15.51 12.50
CA PHE A 385 -0.36 -15.82 13.92
C PHE A 385 -1.71 -15.29 14.41
N GLY A 386 -2.27 -15.99 15.41
CA GLY A 386 -3.46 -15.65 16.22
C GLY A 386 -3.39 -14.35 17.04
N GLN A 387 -2.58 -13.36 16.62
CA GLN A 387 -2.35 -12.13 17.35
C GLN A 387 -2.55 -10.93 16.43
N THR A 388 -3.66 -10.23 16.62
CA THR A 388 -4.03 -9.03 15.87
C THR A 388 -2.96 -7.95 16.05
N CYS A 389 -2.60 -7.21 14.99
CA CYS A 389 -1.66 -6.08 14.96
C CYS A 389 -2.08 -4.85 15.82
N VAL A 390 -3.01 -5.02 16.76
CA VAL A 390 -3.58 -3.96 17.61
C VAL A 390 -3.47 -4.28 19.11
N LEU A 391 -2.97 -5.47 19.47
CA LEU A 391 -2.87 -5.93 20.86
C LEU A 391 -1.41 -6.23 21.24
N PRO A 392 -0.59 -5.23 21.60
CA PRO A 392 0.76 -5.46 22.08
C PRO A 392 0.75 -6.17 23.44
N CYS A 393 1.83 -6.91 23.74
CA CYS A 393 2.05 -7.56 25.01
C CYS A 393 3.25 -6.94 25.73
N ARG A 394 2.98 -6.11 26.75
CA ARG A 394 4.01 -5.46 27.59
C ARG A 394 4.90 -6.45 28.37
N LYS A 395 4.44 -7.69 28.54
CA LYS A 395 5.20 -8.76 29.23
C LYS A 395 6.10 -9.55 28.29
N SER A 396 5.91 -9.41 26.99
CA SER A 396 6.72 -10.07 25.97
C SER A 396 7.90 -9.17 25.58
N PRO A 397 9.01 -9.73 25.06
CA PRO A 397 10.08 -8.95 24.46
C PRO A 397 9.55 -7.97 23.39
N PRO A 398 10.22 -6.83 23.16
CA PRO A 398 9.77 -5.84 22.18
C PRO A 398 9.68 -6.39 20.75
N ASP A 399 10.61 -7.25 20.34
CA ASP A 399 10.58 -7.94 19.03
C ASP A 399 9.81 -9.29 19.07
N ALA A 400 9.04 -9.55 20.14
CA ALA A 400 8.10 -10.68 20.08
C ALA A 400 7.11 -10.44 18.92
N PRO A 401 6.69 -11.46 18.16
CA PRO A 401 5.83 -11.29 16.98
C PRO A 401 4.62 -10.38 17.22
N VAL A 402 3.96 -10.52 18.38
CA VAL A 402 2.83 -9.67 18.82
C VAL A 402 3.15 -8.16 18.82
N ASN A 403 4.35 -7.81 19.28
CA ASN A 403 4.77 -6.43 19.48
C ASN A 403 5.35 -5.84 18.18
N ARG A 404 6.11 -6.64 17.42
CA ARG A 404 6.55 -6.31 16.06
C ARG A 404 5.34 -6.03 15.14
N TYR A 405 4.32 -6.90 15.19
CA TYR A 405 3.09 -6.70 14.43
C TYR A 405 2.27 -5.51 14.91
N TYR A 406 2.31 -5.17 16.20
CA TYR A 406 1.73 -3.93 16.70
C TYR A 406 2.44 -2.71 16.08
N ALA A 407 3.77 -2.69 16.07
CA ALA A 407 4.53 -1.62 15.44
C ALA A 407 4.19 -1.49 13.94
N TYR A 408 4.07 -2.61 13.23
CA TYR A 408 3.63 -2.62 11.82
C TYR A 408 2.23 -2.02 11.67
N GLY A 409 1.30 -2.40 12.55
CA GLY A 409 -0.04 -1.84 12.59
C GLY A 409 -0.08 -0.34 12.87
N VAL A 410 0.83 0.19 13.70
CA VAL A 410 0.96 1.65 13.92
C VAL A 410 1.39 2.35 12.64
N ILE A 411 2.46 1.90 11.99
CA ILE A 411 2.99 2.55 10.78
C ILE A 411 2.02 2.43 9.60
N ALA A 412 1.37 1.28 9.43
CA ALA A 412 0.33 1.10 8.43
C ALA A 412 -0.86 2.05 8.65
N ARG A 413 -1.31 2.22 9.90
CA ARG A 413 -2.39 3.16 10.23
C ARG A 413 -1.99 4.63 10.02
N LEU A 414 -0.74 5.03 10.30
CA LEU A 414 -0.26 6.37 9.96
C LEU A 414 -0.37 6.64 8.46
N THR A 415 0.06 5.68 7.67
CA THR A 415 -0.03 5.71 6.21
C THR A 415 -1.47 5.83 5.75
N LEU A 416 -2.40 5.16 6.44
CA LEU A 416 -3.81 5.24 6.16
C LEU A 416 -4.44 6.58 6.55
N VAL A 417 -4.01 7.21 7.65
CA VAL A 417 -4.39 8.60 7.98
C VAL A 417 -3.93 9.54 6.88
N ALA A 418 -2.72 9.36 6.35
CA ALA A 418 -2.21 10.16 5.24
C ALA A 418 -3.07 9.99 3.98
N ALA A 419 -3.45 8.76 3.62
CA ALA A 419 -4.37 8.50 2.51
C ALA A 419 -5.77 9.11 2.74
N ALA A 420 -6.28 9.09 3.97
CA ALA A 420 -7.55 9.73 4.32
C ALA A 420 -7.51 11.25 4.14
N ARG A 421 -6.41 11.90 4.53
CA ARG A 421 -6.18 13.34 4.32
C ARG A 421 -6.03 13.67 2.83
N GLU A 422 -5.28 12.85 2.10
CA GLU A 422 -5.15 12.94 0.64
C GLU A 422 -6.52 12.87 -0.06
N MET A 423 -7.39 11.93 0.35
CA MET A 423 -8.76 11.82 -0.14
C MET A 423 -9.63 13.03 0.18
N ALA A 424 -9.47 13.62 1.37
CA ALA A 424 -10.20 14.82 1.75
C ALA A 424 -9.80 16.03 0.87
N ASP A 425 -8.54 16.11 0.46
CA ASP A 425 -8.07 17.16 -0.46
C ASP A 425 -8.73 17.04 -1.84
N TRP A 426 -8.83 15.82 -2.38
CA TRP A 426 -9.54 15.59 -3.65
C TRP A 426 -11.01 16.00 -3.59
N ARG A 427 -11.70 15.72 -2.48
CA ARG A 427 -13.10 16.16 -2.30
C ARG A 427 -13.23 17.66 -2.29
N ARG A 428 -12.31 18.37 -1.61
CA ARG A 428 -12.30 19.84 -1.58
C ARG A 428 -12.05 20.45 -2.95
N GLN A 429 -11.12 19.88 -3.72
CA GLN A 429 -10.78 20.35 -5.07
C GLN A 429 -11.86 20.04 -6.12
N GLY A 430 -12.65 18.97 -5.91
CA GLY A 430 -13.73 18.56 -6.80
C GLY A 430 -15.10 19.21 -6.52
N THR A 431 -15.21 20.04 -5.48
CA THR A 431 -16.45 20.78 -5.18
C THR A 431 -16.33 22.17 -5.84
N PRO A 432 -17.14 22.52 -6.86
CA PRO A 432 -17.25 23.91 -7.27
C PRO A 432 -17.69 24.73 -6.06
N GLU A 433 -17.06 25.87 -5.79
CA GLU A 433 -17.61 26.84 -4.85
C GLU A 433 -19.04 27.21 -5.33
N THR A 434 -20.05 26.61 -4.72
CA THR A 434 -21.40 27.18 -4.73
C THR A 434 -21.35 28.41 -3.84
N GLY A 435 -20.82 29.50 -4.41
CA GLY A 435 -20.94 30.83 -3.85
C GLY A 435 -22.41 31.20 -3.77
N GLN A 436 -22.82 31.61 -2.57
CA GLN A 436 -24.09 32.29 -2.30
C GLN A 436 -24.23 33.57 -3.12
#